data_AF-A0A1G4SDW1-F1
#
_entry.id   AF-A0A1G4SDW1-F1
#
_cell.length_a   1.000
_cell.length_b   1.000
_cell.length_c   1.000
_cell.angle_alpha   90.00
_cell.angle_beta   90.00
_cell.angle_gamma   90.00
#
_symmetry.space_group_name_H-M   'P 1'
#
loop_
_entity.id
_entity.type
_entity.pdbx_description
1 polymer ?
#
loop_
_entity_poly.entity_id
_entity_poly.type
_entity_poly.pdbx_seq_one_letter_code
_entity_poly.pdbx_strand_id
1 'polypeptide(L)'
;MTEKTGQVDKFSELLELESELKGDSFGEIKNPLFESVKKHKGTEDDPLPFPHIEYSDTVRKLIRAVYSFHESNPEYELNEYMEILKCHGYTDINVETIDVSNMDDKCLMALFMALVRGERFCDGLILDALEVGAVQRWLVRLRELVAGD
;
A
#
# COMPACT_ATOMS: atom_id res chain seq x y z
N MET A 1 9.34 12.74 -28.71
CA MET A 1 9.93 13.53 -27.61
C MET A 1 8.90 13.97 -26.56
N THR A 2 7.65 13.53 -26.63
CA THR A 2 6.56 13.96 -25.72
C THR A 2 6.13 12.90 -24.68
N GLU A 3 6.63 11.66 -24.75
CA GLU A 3 6.20 10.58 -23.85
C GLU A 3 6.87 10.62 -22.47
N LYS A 4 8.12 11.09 -22.37
CA LYS A 4 8.88 11.08 -21.10
C LYS A 4 8.27 11.95 -20.00
N THR A 5 7.68 13.09 -20.35
CA THR A 5 7.10 14.01 -19.36
C THR A 5 5.78 13.47 -18.79
N GLY A 6 5.00 12.71 -19.59
CA GLY A 6 3.71 12.16 -19.16
C GLY A 6 3.82 10.96 -18.23
N GLN A 7 4.93 10.21 -18.28
CA GLN A 7 5.15 9.05 -17.41
C GLN A 7 5.71 9.41 -16.03
N VAL A 8 6.50 10.49 -15.93
CA VAL A 8 6.91 11.05 -14.62
C VAL A 8 5.71 11.70 -13.92
N ASP A 9 4.85 12.39 -14.68
CA ASP A 9 3.67 13.08 -14.17
C ASP A 9 2.70 12.11 -13.46
N LYS A 10 2.42 10.95 -14.07
CA LYS A 10 1.48 9.95 -13.52
C LYS A 10 1.91 9.33 -12.19
N PHE A 11 3.21 9.24 -11.90
CA PHE A 11 3.73 8.60 -10.67
C PHE A 11 4.20 9.62 -9.63
N SER A 12 4.13 10.92 -9.94
CA SER A 12 4.64 12.01 -9.10
C SER A 12 4.16 11.90 -7.65
N GLU A 13 2.84 11.77 -7.43
CA GLU A 13 2.25 11.64 -6.10
C GLU A 13 2.82 10.44 -5.31
N LEU A 14 3.01 9.29 -5.96
CA LEU A 14 3.59 8.11 -5.32
C LEU A 14 5.07 8.29 -5.02
N LEU A 15 5.83 8.89 -5.94
CA LEU A 15 7.28 9.08 -5.80
C LEU A 15 7.66 10.16 -4.79
N GLU A 16 6.77 11.12 -4.51
CA GLU A 16 6.94 12.10 -3.43
C GLU A 16 6.89 11.44 -2.04
N LEU A 17 6.04 10.41 -1.89
CA LEU A 17 5.85 9.68 -0.63
C LEU A 17 7.08 8.90 -0.18
N GLU A 18 8.03 8.58 -1.07
CA GLU A 18 9.26 7.88 -0.67
C GLU A 18 10.01 8.64 0.42
N SER A 19 10.07 9.98 0.29
CA SER A 19 10.73 10.84 1.27
C SER A 19 9.86 11.10 2.50
N GLU A 20 8.54 11.23 2.33
CA GLU A 20 7.61 11.49 3.44
C GLU A 20 7.49 10.28 4.38
N LEU A 21 7.49 9.06 3.82
CA LEU A 21 7.44 7.82 4.60
C LEU A 21 8.73 7.57 5.39
N LYS A 22 9.83 8.26 5.05
CA LYS A 22 11.09 8.12 5.76
C LYS A 22 11.03 8.85 7.10
N GLY A 23 10.83 8.08 8.18
CA GLY A 23 10.73 8.61 9.53
C GLY A 23 9.29 8.93 9.97
N ASP A 24 8.31 8.58 9.14
CA ASP A 24 6.91 8.53 9.54
C ASP A 24 6.68 7.39 10.55
N SER A 25 5.75 7.55 11.48
CA SER A 25 5.39 6.49 12.44
C SER A 25 4.46 5.43 11.86
N PHE A 26 3.99 5.62 10.63
CA PHE A 26 3.05 4.81 9.85
C PHE A 26 1.63 4.75 10.42
N GLY A 27 1.50 4.53 11.73
CA GLY A 27 0.22 4.52 12.40
C GLY A 27 0.34 4.00 13.83
N GLU A 28 -0.79 3.94 14.51
CA GLU A 28 -0.88 3.47 15.88
C GLU A 28 -2.06 2.50 16.05
N ILE A 29 -1.86 1.42 16.79
CA ILE A 29 -2.96 0.55 17.19
C ILE A 29 -3.81 1.29 18.23
N LYS A 30 -5.09 1.49 17.90
CA LYS A 30 -6.11 2.00 18.81
C LYS A 30 -6.92 0.84 19.38
N ASN A 31 -7.44 1.05 20.58
CA ASN A 31 -8.24 0.05 21.32
C ASN A 31 -7.58 -1.33 21.37
N PRO A 32 -6.29 -1.44 21.78
CA PRO A 32 -5.61 -2.71 21.79
C PRO A 32 -6.37 -3.70 22.68
N LEU A 33 -6.59 -4.91 22.16
CA LEU A 33 -7.51 -5.87 22.75
C LEU A 33 -7.25 -6.11 24.24
N PHE A 34 -5.97 -6.17 24.65
CA PHE A 34 -5.57 -6.39 26.04
C PHE A 34 -6.00 -5.27 27.00
N GLU A 35 -6.14 -4.03 26.53
CA GLU A 35 -6.69 -2.93 27.33
C GLU A 35 -8.21 -2.92 27.27
N SER A 36 -8.78 -3.19 26.09
CA SER A 36 -10.23 -3.23 25.90
C SER A 36 -10.89 -4.25 26.82
N VAL A 37 -10.34 -5.46 26.93
CA VAL A 37 -10.89 -6.53 27.79
C VAL A 37 -10.76 -6.25 29.30
N LYS A 38 -9.89 -5.31 29.71
CA LYS A 38 -9.79 -4.88 31.12
C LYS A 38 -10.87 -3.85 31.48
N LYS A 39 -11.35 -3.09 30.49
CA LYS A 39 -12.22 -1.92 30.67
C LYS A 39 -13.67 -2.17 30.28
N HIS A 40 -13.92 -3.13 29.39
CA HIS A 40 -15.24 -3.41 28.81
C HIS A 40 -15.64 -4.87 29.02
N LYS A 41 -16.95 -5.09 29.21
CA LYS A 41 -17.52 -6.44 29.40
C LYS A 41 -17.80 -7.19 28.10
N GLY A 42 -17.85 -6.49 26.96
CA GLY A 42 -18.19 -7.09 25.67
C GLY A 42 -19.67 -7.48 25.57
N THR A 43 -20.54 -6.81 26.33
CA THR A 43 -22.00 -6.99 26.29
C THR A 43 -22.64 -5.95 25.38
N GLU A 44 -23.91 -6.11 25.03
CA GLU A 44 -24.66 -5.11 24.24
C GLU A 44 -24.62 -3.71 24.89
N ASP A 45 -24.80 -3.63 26.21
CA ASP A 45 -24.77 -2.38 26.98
C ASP A 45 -23.36 -1.85 27.28
N ASP A 46 -22.31 -2.64 27.00
CA ASP A 46 -20.90 -2.27 27.23
C ASP A 46 -20.01 -3.03 26.23
N PRO A 47 -20.04 -2.60 24.95
CA PRO A 47 -19.42 -3.35 23.87
C PRO A 47 -17.90 -3.30 23.96
N LEU A 48 -17.26 -4.34 23.43
CA LEU A 48 -15.82 -4.40 23.34
C LEU A 48 -15.36 -3.62 22.10
N PRO A 49 -14.62 -2.51 22.24
CA PRO A 49 -14.06 -1.83 21.08
C PRO A 49 -12.95 -2.70 20.50
N PHE A 50 -13.09 -3.05 19.21
CA PHE A 50 -12.09 -3.84 18.50
C PHE A 50 -10.84 -3.00 18.19
N PRO A 51 -9.65 -3.64 18.23
CA PRO A 51 -8.42 -3.00 17.81
C PRO A 51 -8.51 -2.62 16.33
N HIS A 52 -7.99 -1.45 16.00
CA HIS A 52 -7.83 -1.00 14.63
C HIS A 52 -6.60 -0.11 14.54
N ILE A 53 -6.05 0.07 13.35
CA ILE A 53 -4.92 0.96 13.14
C ILE A 53 -5.43 2.34 12.74
N GLU A 54 -4.98 3.35 13.47
CA GLU A 54 -5.08 4.72 13.03
C GLU A 54 -3.82 5.08 12.24
N TYR A 55 -3.92 5.04 10.91
CA TYR A 55 -2.82 5.39 10.01
C TYR A 55 -2.47 6.88 10.08
N SER A 56 -1.18 7.18 9.90
CA SER A 56 -0.68 8.55 9.76
C SER A 56 -1.25 9.21 8.50
N ASP A 57 -1.15 10.54 8.44
CA ASP A 57 -1.59 11.28 7.26
C ASP A 57 -0.78 10.89 6.01
N THR A 58 0.50 10.57 6.16
CA THR A 58 1.36 10.10 5.07
C THR A 58 0.88 8.75 4.51
N VAL A 59 0.52 7.81 5.38
CA VAL A 59 -0.03 6.51 4.93
C VAL A 59 -1.42 6.68 4.31
N ARG A 60 -2.25 7.58 4.83
CA ARG A 60 -3.52 7.93 4.19
C ARG A 60 -3.32 8.55 2.80
N LYS A 61 -2.27 9.36 2.60
CA LYS A 61 -1.90 9.88 1.27
C LYS A 61 -1.46 8.74 0.34
N LEU A 62 -0.68 7.76 0.80
CA LEU A 62 -0.33 6.57 0.02
C LEU A 62 -1.57 5.84 -0.49
N ILE A 63 -2.52 5.55 0.40
CA ILE A 63 -3.79 4.90 0.04
C ILE A 63 -4.54 5.71 -1.01
N ARG A 64 -4.63 7.03 -0.83
CA ARG A 64 -5.30 7.92 -1.80
C ARG A 64 -4.58 7.95 -3.15
N ALA A 65 -3.26 8.09 -3.17
CA ALA A 65 -2.46 8.11 -4.39
C ALA A 65 -2.65 6.84 -5.22
N VAL A 66 -2.71 5.66 -4.58
CA VAL A 66 -2.99 4.40 -5.28
C VAL A 66 -4.38 4.39 -5.92
N TYR A 67 -5.42 4.88 -5.23
CA TYR A 67 -6.77 4.97 -5.79
C TYR A 67 -6.88 6.04 -6.89
N SER A 68 -6.29 7.22 -6.69
CA SER A 68 -6.25 8.28 -7.69
C SER A 68 -5.51 7.86 -8.94
N PHE A 69 -4.41 7.10 -8.80
CA PHE A 69 -3.71 6.48 -9.92
C PHE A 69 -4.63 5.51 -10.67
N HIS A 70 -5.33 4.62 -9.97
CA HIS A 70 -6.25 3.67 -10.57
C HIS A 70 -7.36 4.37 -11.38
N GLU A 71 -7.97 5.42 -10.82
CA GLU A 71 -9.05 6.17 -11.47
C GLU A 71 -8.57 6.93 -12.72
N SER A 72 -7.34 7.47 -12.67
CA SER A 72 -6.79 8.31 -13.75
C SER A 72 -6.12 7.52 -14.87
N ASN A 73 -5.76 6.25 -14.63
CA ASN A 73 -4.99 5.42 -15.57
C ASN A 73 -5.70 4.06 -15.81
N PRO A 74 -6.89 4.04 -16.45
CA PRO A 74 -7.66 2.82 -16.68
C PRO A 74 -6.91 1.78 -17.53
N GLU A 75 -5.92 2.17 -18.32
CA GLU A 75 -5.06 1.27 -19.11
C GLU A 75 -4.20 0.32 -18.27
N TYR A 76 -4.02 0.62 -16.98
CA TYR A 76 -3.36 -0.28 -16.02
C TYR A 76 -4.27 -1.40 -15.54
N GLU A 77 -5.58 -1.33 -15.80
CA GLU A 77 -6.54 -2.41 -15.53
C GLU A 77 -6.49 -2.95 -14.08
N LEU A 78 -6.22 -2.08 -13.10
CA LEU A 78 -6.02 -2.49 -11.70
C LEU A 78 -7.26 -3.08 -11.01
N ASN A 79 -8.41 -3.13 -11.69
CA ASN A 79 -9.54 -3.95 -11.24
C ASN A 79 -9.21 -5.45 -11.28
N GLU A 80 -8.31 -5.86 -12.17
CA GLU A 80 -7.84 -7.25 -12.37
C GLU A 80 -6.44 -7.46 -11.78
N TYR A 81 -6.06 -6.68 -10.77
CA TYR A 81 -4.72 -6.70 -10.16
C TYR A 81 -4.23 -8.10 -9.77
N MET A 82 -5.12 -8.99 -9.32
CA MET A 82 -4.77 -10.37 -8.99
C MET A 82 -4.33 -11.17 -10.23
N GLU A 83 -5.02 -11.03 -11.36
CA GLU A 83 -4.64 -11.72 -12.59
C GLU A 83 -3.38 -11.10 -13.21
N ILE A 84 -3.16 -9.79 -13.07
CA ILE A 84 -1.91 -9.13 -13.46
C ILE A 84 -0.74 -9.74 -12.68
N LEU A 85 -0.83 -9.81 -11.36
CA LEU A 85 0.21 -10.38 -10.49
C LEU A 85 0.48 -11.85 -10.83
N LYS A 86 -0.58 -12.64 -11.00
CA LYS A 86 -0.49 -14.06 -11.38
C LYS A 86 0.14 -14.28 -12.75
N CYS A 87 -0.16 -13.45 -13.75
CA CYS A 87 0.49 -13.52 -15.06
C CYS A 87 2.01 -13.26 -14.98
N HIS A 88 2.44 -12.50 -13.97
CA HIS A 88 3.85 -12.24 -13.67
C HIS A 88 4.46 -13.27 -12.70
N GLY A 89 3.73 -14.33 -12.34
CA GLY A 89 4.22 -15.39 -11.46
C GLY A 89 4.04 -15.14 -9.96
N TYR A 90 3.34 -14.07 -9.57
CA TYR A 90 3.10 -13.72 -8.16
C TYR A 90 1.70 -14.17 -7.72
N THR A 91 1.61 -15.40 -7.21
CA THR A 91 0.35 -15.97 -6.70
C THR A 91 0.20 -15.89 -5.18
N ASP A 92 1.30 -15.66 -4.46
CA ASP A 92 1.33 -15.49 -3.02
C ASP A 92 2.08 -14.20 -2.68
N ILE A 93 1.36 -13.22 -2.16
CA ILE A 93 1.89 -11.88 -1.89
C ILE A 93 2.37 -11.86 -0.44
N ASN A 94 3.66 -12.13 -0.25
CA ASN A 94 4.31 -11.94 1.04
C ASN A 94 5.14 -10.65 1.01
N VAL A 95 4.71 -9.64 1.76
CA VAL A 95 5.34 -8.31 1.80
C VAL A 95 6.79 -8.34 2.30
N GLU A 96 7.15 -9.35 3.12
CA GLU A 96 8.51 -9.51 3.62
C GLU A 96 9.47 -10.02 2.54
N THR A 97 9.00 -10.92 1.68
CA THR A 97 9.88 -11.72 0.79
C THR A 97 9.67 -11.48 -0.70
N ILE A 98 8.64 -10.73 -1.11
CA ILE A 98 8.35 -10.52 -2.53
C ILE A 98 9.49 -9.76 -3.22
N ASP A 99 10.03 -10.37 -4.28
CA ASP A 99 11.05 -9.77 -5.14
C ASP A 99 10.38 -8.94 -6.23
N VAL A 100 10.66 -7.64 -6.24
CA VAL A 100 10.10 -6.69 -7.22
C VAL A 100 11.10 -6.29 -8.31
N SER A 101 12.32 -6.83 -8.28
CA SER A 101 13.41 -6.43 -9.19
C SER A 101 13.07 -6.58 -10.67
N ASN A 102 12.23 -7.56 -11.01
CA ASN A 102 11.79 -7.84 -12.38
C ASN A 102 10.37 -7.36 -12.68
N MET A 103 9.69 -6.71 -11.73
CA MET A 103 8.37 -6.13 -12.00
C MET A 103 8.49 -4.92 -12.92
N ASP A 104 7.57 -4.84 -13.88
CA ASP A 104 7.28 -3.62 -14.62
C ASP A 104 6.34 -2.71 -13.80
N ASP A 105 6.02 -1.55 -14.36
CA ASP A 105 5.21 -0.54 -13.67
C ASP A 105 3.76 -1.01 -13.48
N LYS A 106 3.18 -1.73 -14.44
CA LYS A 106 1.84 -2.31 -14.33
C LYS A 106 1.75 -3.36 -13.23
N CYS A 107 2.74 -4.26 -13.14
CA CYS A 107 2.83 -5.28 -12.10
C CYS A 107 3.03 -4.64 -10.71
N LEU A 108 3.89 -3.62 -10.60
CA LEU A 108 4.06 -2.87 -9.35
C LEU A 108 2.78 -2.16 -8.90
N MET A 109 2.07 -1.52 -9.81
CA MET A 109 0.81 -0.86 -9.45
C MET A 109 -0.27 -1.86 -9.06
N ALA A 110 -0.28 -3.05 -9.66
CA ALA A 110 -1.13 -4.16 -9.21
C ALA A 110 -0.76 -4.62 -7.80
N LEU A 111 0.54 -4.64 -7.44
CA LEU A 111 1.00 -4.96 -6.10
C LEU A 111 0.57 -3.91 -5.06
N PHE A 112 0.69 -2.62 -5.37
CA PHE A 112 0.17 -1.55 -4.52
C PHE A 112 -1.36 -1.63 -4.34
N MET A 113 -2.10 -1.93 -5.41
CA MET A 113 -3.54 -2.15 -5.32
C MET A 113 -3.89 -3.36 -4.45
N ALA A 114 -3.13 -4.45 -4.55
CA ALA A 114 -3.29 -5.62 -3.69
C ALA A 114 -3.09 -5.28 -2.21
N LEU A 115 -2.05 -4.49 -1.90
CA LEU A 115 -1.78 -4.02 -0.54
C LEU A 115 -2.96 -3.20 0.02
N VAL A 116 -3.39 -2.18 -0.72
CA VAL A 116 -4.46 -1.25 -0.26
C VAL A 116 -5.82 -1.94 -0.16
N ARG A 117 -6.13 -2.89 -1.05
CA ARG A 117 -7.37 -3.67 -0.95
C ARG A 117 -7.28 -4.75 0.11
N GLY A 118 -6.11 -5.36 0.30
CA GLY A 118 -5.83 -6.38 1.31
C GLY A 118 -6.02 -5.86 2.73
N GLU A 119 -5.69 -4.58 2.98
CA GLU A 119 -5.93 -3.92 4.27
C GLU A 119 -7.39 -4.00 4.72
N ARG A 120 -8.35 -3.98 3.79
CA ARG A 120 -9.79 -4.09 4.12
C ARG A 120 -10.17 -5.45 4.69
N PHE A 121 -9.30 -6.45 4.56
CA PHE A 121 -9.50 -7.83 5.01
C PHE A 121 -8.56 -8.21 6.16
N CYS A 122 -7.46 -7.49 6.34
CA CYS A 122 -6.46 -7.72 7.36
C CYS A 122 -6.03 -6.37 7.94
N ASP A 123 -6.50 -6.06 9.14
CA ASP A 123 -6.08 -4.86 9.86
C ASP A 123 -4.57 -4.94 10.11
N GLY A 124 -3.81 -4.09 9.43
CA GLY A 124 -2.36 -3.97 9.60
C GLY A 124 -1.48 -4.48 8.49
N LEU A 125 -2.03 -4.97 7.37
CA LEU A 125 -1.22 -5.37 6.23
C LEU A 125 -0.34 -4.21 5.69
N ILE A 126 -0.88 -3.00 5.59
CA ILE A 126 -0.13 -1.81 5.16
C ILE A 126 0.95 -1.46 6.19
N LEU A 127 0.62 -1.52 7.49
CA LEU A 127 1.58 -1.26 8.56
C LEU A 127 2.75 -2.24 8.49
N ASP A 128 2.45 -3.55 8.43
CA ASP A 128 3.46 -4.61 8.34
C ASP A 128 4.37 -4.40 7.11
N ALA A 129 3.78 -4.07 5.95
CA ALA A 129 4.53 -3.80 4.72
C ALA A 129 5.45 -2.58 4.84
N LEU A 130 5.03 -1.54 5.57
CA LEU A 130 5.83 -0.34 5.82
C LEU A 130 6.97 -0.62 6.82
N GLU A 131 6.69 -1.36 7.90
CA GLU A 131 7.67 -1.69 8.93
C GLU A 131 8.81 -2.56 8.39
N VAL A 132 8.50 -3.52 7.51
CA VAL A 132 9.52 -4.36 6.84
C VAL A 132 10.15 -3.67 5.62
N GLY A 133 9.79 -2.42 5.35
CA GLY A 133 10.35 -1.60 4.28
C GLY A 133 9.93 -2.01 2.86
N ALA A 134 8.86 -2.81 2.70
CA ALA A 134 8.41 -3.32 1.41
C ALA A 134 7.95 -2.18 0.50
N VAL A 135 7.10 -1.29 1.02
CA VAL A 135 6.59 -0.12 0.30
C VAL A 135 7.74 0.75 -0.23
N GLN A 136 8.78 0.98 0.56
CA GLN A 136 9.96 1.76 0.15
C GLN A 136 10.71 1.05 -0.99
N ARG A 137 10.91 -0.27 -0.91
CA ARG A 137 11.53 -1.04 -2.01
C ARG A 137 10.72 -0.93 -3.31
N TRP A 138 9.39 -0.97 -3.21
CA TRP A 138 8.50 -0.87 -4.37
C TRP A 138 8.53 0.53 -4.99
N LEU A 139 8.54 1.59 -4.16
CA LEU A 139 8.68 2.98 -4.63
C LEU A 139 10.05 3.23 -5.30
N VAL A 140 11.13 2.67 -4.75
CA VAL A 140 12.47 2.74 -5.37
C VAL A 140 12.45 2.05 -6.74
N ARG A 141 11.88 0.85 -6.83
CA ARG A 141 11.76 0.14 -8.11
C ARG A 141 10.92 0.93 -9.12
N LEU A 142 9.82 1.53 -8.68
CA LEU A 142 9.00 2.40 -9.53
C LEU A 142 9.79 3.61 -10.04
N ARG A 143 10.61 4.23 -9.18
CA ARG A 143 11.52 5.31 -9.57
C ARG A 143 12.54 4.87 -10.60
N GLU A 144 13.12 3.69 -10.45
CA GLU A 144 14.09 3.13 -11.41
C GLU A 144 13.47 2.96 -12.80
N LEU A 145 12.23 2.47 -12.87
CA LEU A 145 11.50 2.33 -14.13
C LEU A 145 11.24 3.69 -14.79
N VAL A 146 10.87 4.71 -14.00
CA VAL A 146 10.60 6.05 -14.51
C VAL A 146 11.89 6.80 -14.92
N ALA A 147 13.00 6.56 -14.22
CA ALA A 147 14.29 7.20 -14.50
C ALA A 147 15.11 6.49 -15.59
N GLY A 148 14.84 5.21 -15.82
CA GLY A 148 15.57 4.33 -16.75
C GLY A 148 15.13 4.42 -18.22
N ASP A 149 14.02 5.11 -18.51
CA ASP A 149 13.48 5.32 -19.86
C ASP A 149 13.90 6.65 -20.51
#